data_AF-A0A380DXV1-F1
#
_entry.id   AF-A0A380DXV1-F1
#
_cell.length_a   1.000
_cell.length_b   1.000
_cell.length_c   1.000
_cell.angle_alpha   90.00
_cell.angle_beta   90.00
_cell.angle_gamma   90.00
#
_symmetry.space_group_name_H-M   'P 1'
#
loop_
_entity.id
_entity.type
_entity.pdbx_description
1 polymer ?
#
loop_
_entity_poly.entity_id
_entity_poly.type
_entity_poly.pdbx_seq_one_letter_code
_entity_poly.pdbx_strand_id
1 'polypeptide(L)'
;MKRQAKIEIQNALVDLMAEYPFQEISTKMICAYCNINRSTFYDYYKDKFDLLDTINSKHKEKFQFLLSALHHNFENIKQDKLKLYKFFIIIAKYIKHNEQFFKDILVTYPMKTLFIDYINLARDYYQQIMND
;
A
#
# COMPACT_ATOMS: atom_id res chain seq x y z
N MET A 1 -1.67 -23.82 1.54
CA MET A 1 -1.01 -23.50 2.82
C MET A 1 -0.02 -22.34 2.71
N LYS A 2 1.05 -22.40 1.88
CA LYS A 2 2.08 -21.33 1.85
C LYS A 2 1.57 -19.90 1.56
N ARG A 3 0.67 -19.76 0.57
CA ARG A 3 0.07 -18.45 0.22
C ARG A 3 -0.79 -17.86 1.33
N GLN A 4 -1.47 -18.71 2.10
CA GLN A 4 -2.38 -18.28 3.16
C GLN A 4 -1.60 -17.68 4.34
N ALA A 5 -0.56 -18.38 4.80
CA ALA A 5 0.33 -17.89 5.85
C ALA A 5 0.96 -16.53 5.49
N LYS A 6 1.38 -16.34 4.23
CA LYS A 6 1.89 -15.05 3.76
C LYS A 6 0.86 -13.92 3.93
N ILE A 7 -0.39 -14.16 3.55
CA ILE A 7 -1.48 -13.17 3.66
C ILE A 7 -1.80 -12.89 5.14
N GLU A 8 -1.86 -13.92 5.98
CA GLU A 8 -2.13 -13.79 7.42
C GLU A 8 -1.05 -12.97 8.13
N ILE A 9 0.23 -13.18 7.79
CA ILE A 9 1.34 -12.38 8.33
C ILE A 9 1.23 -10.91 7.90
N GLN A 10 0.87 -10.65 6.63
CA GLN A 10 0.70 -9.29 6.13
C GLN A 10 -0.45 -8.56 6.84
N ASN A 11 -1.60 -9.22 6.95
CA ASN A 11 -2.76 -8.67 7.63
C ASN A 11 -2.46 -8.42 9.11
N ALA A 12 -1.75 -9.35 9.78
CA ALA A 12 -1.36 -9.16 11.18
C ALA A 12 -0.50 -7.92 11.41
N LEU A 13 0.45 -7.61 10.51
CA LEU A 13 1.21 -6.36 10.64
C LEU A 13 0.31 -5.13 10.45
N VAL A 14 -0.56 -5.13 9.44
CA VAL A 14 -1.48 -4.00 9.18
C VAL A 14 -2.42 -3.77 10.36
N ASP A 15 -2.99 -4.83 10.93
CA ASP A 15 -3.88 -4.74 12.08
C ASP A 15 -3.13 -4.24 13.33
N LEU A 16 -1.92 -4.75 13.59
CA LEU A 16 -1.11 -4.29 14.72
C LEU A 16 -0.67 -2.82 14.57
N MET A 17 -0.48 -2.33 13.34
CA MET A 17 -0.18 -0.92 13.08
C MET A 17 -1.36 0.01 13.36
N ALA A 18 -2.59 -0.51 13.46
CA ALA A 18 -3.74 0.24 13.93
C ALA A 18 -3.67 0.56 15.43
N GLU A 19 -2.99 -0.31 16.20
CA GLU A 19 -2.98 -0.28 17.67
C GLU A 19 -1.65 0.23 18.23
N TYR A 20 -0.52 -0.08 17.58
CA TYR A 20 0.83 0.17 18.10
C TYR A 20 1.70 0.94 17.10
N PRO A 21 2.60 1.81 17.57
CA PRO A 21 3.63 2.40 16.71
C PRO A 21 4.46 1.29 16.06
N PHE A 22 4.77 1.41 14.76
CA PHE A 22 5.54 0.39 14.04
C PHE A 22 6.87 0.03 14.72
N GLN A 23 7.50 0.98 15.41
CA GLN A 23 8.73 0.76 16.18
C GLN A 23 8.54 -0.26 17.33
N GLU A 24 7.38 -0.27 17.97
CA GLU A 24 7.05 -1.14 19.11
C GLU A 24 6.61 -2.55 18.68
N ILE A 25 6.11 -2.70 17.45
CA ILE A 25 5.72 -4.00 16.92
C ILE A 25 6.94 -4.91 16.78
N SER A 26 6.87 -6.15 17.24
CA SER A 26 7.94 -7.14 17.07
C SER A 26 7.48 -8.32 16.20
N THR A 27 8.41 -9.05 15.58
CA THR A 27 8.10 -10.30 14.88
C THR A 27 7.37 -11.31 15.77
N LYS A 28 7.69 -11.33 17.08
CA LYS A 28 6.98 -12.15 18.07
C LYS A 28 5.50 -11.76 18.17
N MET A 29 5.20 -10.46 18.22
CA MET A 29 3.81 -9.98 18.28
C MET A 29 3.04 -10.36 17.02
N ILE A 30 3.64 -10.16 15.85
CA ILE A 30 3.02 -10.51 14.56
C ILE A 30 2.67 -12.00 14.51
N CYS A 31 3.65 -12.87 14.81
CA CYS A 31 3.45 -14.32 14.82
C CYS A 31 2.37 -14.77 15.83
N ALA A 32 2.33 -14.14 17.00
CA ALA A 32 1.32 -14.43 18.02
C ALA A 32 -0.08 -13.99 17.57
N TYR A 33 -0.19 -12.83 16.91
CA TYR A 33 -1.46 -12.28 16.44
C TYR A 33 -2.12 -13.17 15.38
N CYS A 34 -1.36 -13.68 14.41
CA CYS A 34 -1.90 -14.59 13.38
C CYS A 34 -1.79 -16.09 13.71
N ASN A 35 -1.33 -16.46 14.91
CA ASN A 35 -1.14 -17.85 15.33
C ASN A 35 -0.27 -18.68 14.36
N ILE A 36 0.86 -18.10 13.93
CA ILE A 36 1.82 -18.74 13.02
C ILE A 36 3.16 -18.94 13.73
N ASN A 37 3.81 -20.08 13.45
CA ASN A 37 5.15 -20.36 13.97
C ASN A 37 6.19 -19.37 13.42
N ARG A 38 7.15 -18.96 14.26
CA ARG A 38 8.22 -18.04 13.85
C ARG A 38 9.03 -18.56 12.68
N SER A 39 9.30 -19.87 12.61
CA SER A 39 9.98 -20.47 11.45
C SER A 39 9.23 -20.18 10.15
N THR A 40 7.89 -20.29 10.18
CA THR A 40 7.03 -19.97 9.04
C THR A 40 7.03 -18.47 8.70
N PHE A 41 7.18 -17.57 9.67
CA PHE A 41 7.42 -16.16 9.36
C PHE A 41 8.72 -15.98 8.57
N TYR A 42 9.80 -16.59 9.07
CA TYR A 42 11.13 -16.47 8.46
C TYR A 42 11.26 -17.20 7.11
N ASP A 43 10.34 -18.10 6.76
CA ASP A 43 10.22 -18.65 5.41
C ASP A 43 9.82 -17.59 4.35
N TYR A 44 9.20 -16.49 4.77
CA TYR A 44 8.70 -15.45 3.86
C TYR A 44 9.38 -14.09 4.04
N TYR A 45 9.79 -13.76 5.26
CA TYR A 45 10.24 -12.42 5.62
C TYR A 45 11.46 -12.47 6.55
N LYS A 46 12.43 -11.61 6.29
CA LYS A 46 13.63 -11.52 7.14
C LYS A 46 13.30 -10.93 8.51
N ASP A 47 12.46 -9.91 8.53
CA ASP A 47 12.02 -9.19 9.72
C ASP A 47 10.75 -8.37 9.44
N LYS A 48 10.33 -7.53 10.40
CA LYS A 48 9.15 -6.66 10.26
C LYS A 48 9.31 -5.55 9.21
N PHE A 49 10.55 -5.13 8.92
CA PHE A 49 10.83 -4.09 7.93
C PHE A 49 10.68 -4.66 6.53
N ASP A 50 11.26 -5.83 6.27
CA ASP A 50 11.09 -6.57 5.00
C ASP A 50 9.62 -6.91 4.72
N LEU A 51 8.86 -7.25 5.76
CA LEU A 51 7.41 -7.42 5.67
C LEU A 51 6.70 -6.13 5.26
N LEU A 52 6.99 -5.01 5.94
CA LEU A 52 6.41 -3.71 5.63
C LEU A 52 6.74 -3.28 4.20
N ASP A 53 8.00 -3.42 3.78
CA ASP A 53 8.47 -3.08 2.44
C ASP A 53 7.78 -3.93 1.38
N THR A 54 7.56 -5.22 1.66
CA THR A 54 6.82 -6.11 0.75
C THR A 54 5.36 -5.66 0.60
N ILE A 55 4.70 -5.29 1.71
CA ILE A 55 3.31 -4.79 1.68
C ILE A 55 3.27 -3.46 0.91
N ASN A 56 4.17 -2.53 1.24
CA ASN A 56 4.24 -1.23 0.61
C ASN A 56 4.53 -1.33 -0.90
N SER A 57 5.46 -2.19 -1.31
CA SER A 57 5.78 -2.39 -2.73
C SER A 57 4.55 -2.86 -3.52
N LYS A 58 3.77 -3.79 -2.97
CA LYS A 58 2.50 -4.24 -3.57
C LYS A 58 1.49 -3.09 -3.73
N HIS A 59 1.36 -2.22 -2.74
CA HIS A 59 0.47 -1.05 -2.83
C HIS A 59 1.01 -0.01 -3.82
N LYS A 60 2.32 0.22 -3.85
CA LYS A 60 3.00 1.13 -4.77
C LYS A 60 2.82 0.67 -6.22
N GLU A 61 3.08 -0.60 -6.52
CA GLU A 61 2.86 -1.19 -7.85
C GLU A 61 1.40 -1.04 -8.29
N LYS A 62 0.44 -1.30 -7.39
CA LYS A 62 -0.97 -1.15 -7.72
C LYS A 62 -1.34 0.32 -7.96
N PHE A 63 -0.79 1.24 -7.18
CA PHE A 63 -1.02 2.67 -7.35
C PHE A 63 -0.40 3.19 -8.65
N GLN A 64 0.81 2.75 -8.99
CA GLN A 64 1.46 3.00 -10.29
C GLN A 64 0.60 2.52 -11.44
N PHE A 65 0.08 1.30 -11.36
CA PHE A 65 -0.81 0.76 -12.39
C PHE A 65 -2.10 1.59 -12.56
N LEU A 66 -2.66 2.10 -11.46
CA LEU A 66 -3.84 2.98 -11.54
C LEU A 66 -3.48 4.32 -12.20
N LEU A 67 -2.36 4.94 -11.82
CA LEU A 67 -1.90 6.21 -12.38
C LEU A 67 -1.49 6.09 -13.86
N SER A 68 -0.83 5.00 -14.27
CA SER A 68 -0.46 4.79 -15.67
C SER A 68 -1.66 4.62 -16.58
N ALA A 69 -2.77 4.08 -16.08
CA ALA A 69 -4.03 4.02 -16.82
C ALA A 69 -4.58 5.42 -17.12
N LEU A 70 -4.30 6.43 -16.30
CA LEU A 70 -4.60 7.82 -16.61
C LEU A 70 -3.67 8.34 -17.70
N HIS A 71 -2.35 8.22 -17.51
CA HIS A 71 -1.36 8.79 -18.43
C HIS A 71 -1.50 8.23 -19.85
N HIS A 72 -1.51 6.90 -20.01
CA HIS A 72 -1.55 6.28 -21.34
C HIS A 72 -2.85 6.54 -22.12
N ASN A 73 -3.95 6.85 -21.44
CA ASN A 73 -5.25 7.11 -22.06
C ASN A 73 -5.74 8.55 -21.79
N PHE A 74 -4.85 9.46 -21.41
CA PHE A 74 -5.25 10.77 -20.90
C PHE A 74 -6.03 11.58 -21.93
N GLU A 75 -5.58 11.59 -23.19
CA GLU A 75 -6.25 12.29 -24.29
C GLU A 75 -7.71 11.86 -24.50
N ASN A 76 -7.99 10.56 -24.31
CA ASN A 76 -9.34 10.02 -24.39
C ASN A 76 -10.16 10.32 -23.13
N ILE A 77 -9.52 10.21 -21.96
CA ILE A 77 -10.16 10.42 -20.65
C ILE A 77 -10.52 11.89 -20.45
N LYS A 78 -9.69 12.85 -20.87
CA LYS A 78 -9.90 14.28 -20.65
C LYS A 78 -11.11 14.83 -21.43
N GLN A 79 -11.45 14.22 -22.55
CA GLN A 79 -12.62 14.60 -23.37
C GLN A 79 -13.94 14.12 -22.76
N ASP A 80 -13.91 13.09 -21.91
CA ASP A 80 -15.08 12.52 -21.26
C ASP A 80 -15.01 12.72 -19.74
N LYS A 81 -15.74 13.74 -19.27
CA LYS A 81 -15.82 14.08 -17.83
C LYS A 81 -16.22 12.89 -16.96
N LEU A 82 -17.05 11.97 -17.45
CA LEU A 82 -17.45 10.78 -16.69
C LEU A 82 -16.29 9.78 -16.56
N LYS A 83 -15.45 9.61 -17.59
CA LYS A 83 -14.24 8.78 -17.48
C LYS A 83 -13.23 9.37 -16.52
N LEU A 84 -13.02 10.68 -16.56
CA LEU A 84 -12.14 11.38 -15.62
C LEU A 84 -12.63 11.22 -14.17
N TYR A 85 -13.93 11.41 -13.94
CA TYR A 85 -14.53 11.20 -12.64
C TYR A 85 -14.41 9.74 -12.16
N LYS A 86 -14.67 8.76 -13.04
CA LYS A 86 -14.54 7.33 -12.74
C LYS A 86 -13.10 6.96 -12.36
N PHE A 87 -12.10 7.56 -12.99
CA PHE A 87 -10.70 7.36 -12.63
C PHE A 87 -10.43 7.73 -11.17
N PHE A 88 -10.84 8.94 -10.73
CA PHE A 88 -10.67 9.36 -9.34
C PHE A 88 -11.46 8.46 -8.37
N ILE A 89 -12.66 8.01 -8.76
CA ILE A 89 -13.40 7.02 -7.98
C ILE A 89 -12.62 5.71 -7.81
N ILE A 90 -11.96 5.20 -8.86
CA ILE A 90 -11.23 3.93 -8.78
C ILE A 90 -10.07 4.05 -7.78
N ILE A 91 -9.32 5.15 -7.83
CA ILE A 91 -8.26 5.43 -6.85
C ILE A 91 -8.84 5.55 -5.44
N ALA A 92 -9.90 6.35 -5.26
CA ALA A 92 -10.54 6.52 -3.96
C ALA A 92 -11.10 5.20 -3.40
N LYS A 93 -11.68 4.35 -4.26
CA LYS A 93 -12.14 3.00 -3.88
C LYS A 93 -10.98 2.12 -3.45
N TYR A 94 -9.84 2.18 -4.13
CA TYR A 94 -8.67 1.41 -3.76
C TYR A 94 -8.11 1.84 -2.39
N ILE A 95 -8.03 3.16 -2.16
CA ILE A 95 -7.62 3.72 -0.86
C ILE A 95 -8.61 3.28 0.22
N LYS A 96 -9.92 3.44 -0.01
CA LYS A 96 -10.97 3.02 0.93
C LYS A 96 -10.94 1.51 1.22
N HIS A 97 -10.68 0.68 0.21
CA HIS A 97 -10.61 -0.77 0.40
C HIS A 97 -9.42 -1.19 1.27
N ASN A 98 -8.32 -0.43 1.23
CA ASN A 98 -7.10 -0.68 2.02
C ASN A 98 -6.92 0.42 3.07
N GLU A 99 -8.03 0.94 3.60
CA GLU A 99 -8.04 2.16 4.43
C GLU A 99 -7.11 2.05 5.63
N GLN A 100 -7.08 0.89 6.30
CA GLN A 100 -6.25 0.68 7.49
C GLN A 100 -4.77 0.95 7.20
N PHE A 101 -4.22 0.31 6.16
CA PHE A 101 -2.84 0.51 5.75
C PHE A 101 -2.53 1.98 5.41
N PHE A 102 -3.40 2.61 4.62
CA PHE A 102 -3.21 4.01 4.24
C PHE A 102 -3.35 4.95 5.43
N LYS A 103 -4.30 4.71 6.33
CA LYS A 103 -4.47 5.48 7.56
C LYS A 103 -3.24 5.39 8.46
N ASP A 104 -2.65 4.21 8.60
CA ASP A 104 -1.50 4.01 9.46
C ASP A 104 -0.25 4.70 8.92
N ILE A 105 -0.03 4.66 7.60
CA ILE A 105 1.09 5.36 6.96
C ILE A 105 0.89 6.87 6.91
N LEU A 106 -0.34 7.34 6.67
CA LEU A 106 -0.65 8.75 6.40
C LEU A 106 -0.98 9.57 7.66
N VAL A 107 -1.57 8.93 8.67
CA VAL A 107 -2.24 9.63 9.78
C VAL A 107 -1.76 9.13 11.14
N THR A 108 -1.89 7.83 11.43
CA THR A 108 -1.69 7.29 12.79
C THR A 108 -0.22 7.30 13.20
N TYR A 109 0.66 6.80 12.33
CA TYR A 109 2.10 6.72 12.57
C TYR A 109 2.82 7.19 11.32
N PRO A 110 2.89 8.51 11.06
CA PRO A 110 3.30 9.04 9.78
C PRO A 110 4.67 8.47 9.39
N MET A 111 4.64 7.47 8.51
CA MET A 111 5.81 6.87 7.89
C MET A 111 6.18 7.83 6.76
N LYS A 112 6.74 8.98 7.16
CA LYS A 112 6.93 10.16 6.31
C LYS A 112 7.59 9.80 4.97
N THR A 113 8.56 8.90 4.99
CA THR A 113 9.22 8.38 3.79
C THR A 113 8.25 7.68 2.85
N LEU A 114 7.45 6.74 3.34
CA LEU A 114 6.44 6.03 2.54
C LEU A 114 5.38 6.99 1.99
N PHE A 115 4.90 7.93 2.80
CA PHE A 115 3.94 8.93 2.32
C PHE A 115 4.54 9.80 1.20
N ILE A 116 5.77 10.29 1.39
CA ILE A 116 6.47 11.10 0.39
C ILE A 116 6.62 10.32 -0.92
N ASP A 117 6.87 9.01 -0.86
CA ASP A 117 6.92 8.15 -2.05
C ASP A 117 5.61 8.17 -2.85
N TYR A 118 4.43 8.10 -2.20
CA TYR A 118 3.14 8.17 -2.90
C TYR A 118 2.90 9.55 -3.51
N ILE A 119 3.28 10.63 -2.81
CA ILE A 119 3.14 12.00 -3.31
C ILE A 119 4.05 12.26 -4.51
N ASN A 120 5.32 11.85 -4.40
CA ASN A 120 6.28 11.99 -5.51
C ASN A 120 5.83 11.16 -6.70
N LEU A 121 5.36 9.93 -6.47
CA LEU A 121 4.87 9.10 -7.55
C LEU A 121 3.66 9.72 -8.27
N ALA A 122 2.69 10.25 -7.53
CA ALA A 122 1.55 10.95 -8.14
C ALA A 122 2.03 12.19 -8.90
N ARG A 123 2.95 12.98 -8.32
CA ARG A 123 3.54 14.16 -8.97
C ARG A 123 4.19 13.80 -10.30
N ASP A 124 5.01 12.76 -10.34
CA ASP A 124 5.75 12.37 -11.54
C ASP A 124 4.79 12.02 -12.69
N TYR A 125 3.70 11.30 -12.40
CA TYR A 125 2.67 10.99 -13.39
C TYR A 125 1.91 12.24 -13.87
N TYR A 126 1.57 13.16 -12.96
CA TYR A 126 0.93 14.42 -13.38
C TYR A 126 1.87 15.31 -14.19
N GLN A 127 3.16 15.34 -13.88
CA GLN A 127 4.15 16.08 -14.66
C GLN A 127 4.28 15.52 -16.08
N GLN A 128 4.24 14.20 -16.26
CA GLN A 128 4.21 13.59 -17.59
C GLN A 128 2.99 14.08 -18.39
N ILE A 129 1.81 14.05 -17.77
CA ILE A 129 0.57 14.54 -18.39
C ILE A 129 0.63 16.04 -18.75
N MET A 130 1.28 16.86 -17.93
CA MET A 130 1.37 18.31 -18.15
C MET A 130 2.41 18.71 -19.21
N ASN A 131 3.42 17.86 -19.43
CA ASN A 131 4.53 18.13 -20.35
C ASN A 131 4.35 17.46 -21.73
N ASP A 132 3.38 16.56 -21.86
CA ASP A 132 2.89 15.99 -23.13
C ASP A 132 1.87 16.93 -23.81
#